data_AF-A0A3S9CQU8-F1
#
_entry.id   AF-A0A3S9CQU8-F1
#
_cell.length_a   1.000
_cell.length_b   1.000
_cell.length_c   1.000
_cell.angle_alpha   90.00
_cell.angle_beta   90.00
_cell.angle_gamma   90.00
#
_symmetry.space_group_name_H-M   'P 1'
#
loop_
_entity.id
_entity.type
_entity.pdbx_description
1 polymer ?
#
loop_
_entity_poly.entity_id
_entity_poly.type
_entity_poly.pdbx_seq_one_letter_code
_entity_poly.pdbx_strand_id
1 'polypeptide(L)'
;MAADRFWQSLGLCLMAAGAAFLLFVAAYPLGLIRAYPAPPSAAIEGPLGFEREIEDLNGLYREPDEPKQVYLERLTKSVAGGMVHYWTEGDRWTASDTRYTRISVFDNYVIWLLGLLPAYHESFQNYEFLTPGKALGRGYGFCSQVSKIVYSILIEQGIQATIYGAEQHTIVEVDGNVLDPDYGVIVPYPLALVEKDPSIIDSYYSDYESMLPLLHEAYGQPWHALGTPEGFQNIRAYETVLERLKWLPPVTLLAIGVLFAGGGLRGRRPFDSVPKIFTFGRSSDRGA
;
A
#
# COMPACT_ATOMS: atom_id res chain seq x y z
N MET A 1 -17.80 -34.01 -29.09
CA MET A 1 -17.98 -32.86 -30.03
C MET A 1 -18.72 -31.66 -29.45
N ALA A 2 -19.87 -31.79 -28.79
CA ALA A 2 -20.56 -30.63 -28.17
C ALA A 2 -19.92 -30.21 -26.84
N ALA A 3 -19.59 -31.18 -25.97
CA ALA A 3 -18.91 -30.94 -24.70
C ALA A 3 -17.50 -30.33 -24.89
N ASP A 4 -16.72 -30.81 -25.87
CA ASP A 4 -15.37 -30.29 -26.13
C ASP A 4 -15.38 -28.82 -26.57
N ARG A 5 -16.36 -28.45 -27.40
CA ARG A 5 -16.57 -27.06 -27.83
C ARG A 5 -17.01 -26.17 -26.67
N PHE A 6 -17.84 -26.68 -25.77
CA PHE A 6 -18.24 -25.95 -24.57
C PHE A 6 -17.06 -25.64 -23.66
N TRP A 7 -16.22 -26.62 -23.33
CA TRP A 7 -15.04 -26.41 -22.47
C TRP A 7 -14.00 -25.48 -23.10
N GLN A 8 -13.80 -25.57 -24.42
CA GLN A 8 -12.92 -24.65 -25.14
C GLN A 8 -13.44 -23.21 -25.09
N SER A 9 -14.74 -22.99 -25.37
CA SER A 9 -15.35 -21.67 -25.29
C SER A 9 -15.28 -21.10 -23.87
N LEU A 10 -15.56 -21.92 -22.85
CA LEU A 10 -15.42 -21.52 -21.45
C LEU A 10 -13.97 -21.13 -21.11
N GLY A 11 -12.99 -21.92 -21.58
CA GLY A 11 -11.57 -21.63 -21.39
C GLY A 11 -11.15 -20.29 -22.02
N LEU A 12 -11.59 -20.01 -23.25
CA LEU A 12 -11.35 -18.73 -23.92
C LEU A 12 -11.99 -17.56 -23.14
N CYS A 13 -13.23 -17.72 -22.67
CA CYS A 13 -13.90 -16.71 -21.85
C CYS A 13 -13.15 -16.44 -20.54
N LEU A 14 -12.68 -17.48 -19.84
CA LEU A 14 -11.90 -17.33 -18.61
C LEU A 14 -10.54 -16.67 -18.84
N MET A 15 -9.87 -16.98 -19.96
CA MET A 15 -8.64 -16.29 -20.34
C MET A 15 -8.89 -14.80 -20.62
N ALA A 16 -9.95 -14.47 -21.35
CA ALA A 16 -10.29 -13.08 -21.64
C ALA A 16 -10.62 -12.31 -20.34
N ALA A 17 -11.42 -12.91 -19.45
CA ALA A 17 -11.74 -12.33 -18.15
C ALA A 17 -10.51 -12.16 -17.26
N GLY A 18 -9.65 -13.18 -17.18
CA GLY A 18 -8.40 -13.14 -16.43
C GLY A 18 -7.43 -12.08 -16.97
N ALA A 19 -7.32 -11.94 -18.30
CA ALA A 19 -6.49 -10.91 -18.93
C ALA A 19 -7.01 -9.50 -18.65
N ALA A 20 -8.32 -9.28 -18.78
CA ALA A 20 -8.95 -8.01 -18.45
C ALA A 20 -8.75 -7.65 -16.97
N PHE A 21 -8.90 -8.61 -16.07
CA PHE A 21 -8.66 -8.39 -14.64
C PHE A 21 -7.19 -8.15 -14.32
N LEU A 22 -6.26 -8.86 -14.98
CA LEU A 22 -4.83 -8.62 -14.83
C LEU A 22 -4.47 -7.20 -15.26
N LEU A 23 -5.01 -6.73 -16.39
CA LEU A 23 -4.82 -5.36 -16.86
C LEU A 23 -5.35 -4.34 -15.84
N PHE A 24 -6.52 -4.60 -15.25
CA PHE A 24 -7.08 -3.77 -14.18
C PHE A 24 -6.13 -3.67 -12.97
N VAL A 25 -5.62 -4.80 -12.46
CA VAL A 25 -4.70 -4.81 -11.31
C VAL A 25 -3.34 -4.19 -11.64
N ALA A 26 -2.87 -4.35 -12.88
CA ALA A 26 -1.59 -3.81 -13.34
C ALA A 26 -1.65 -2.32 -13.72
N ALA A 27 -2.84 -1.75 -13.91
CA ALA A 27 -2.98 -0.40 -14.44
C ALA A 27 -2.30 0.67 -13.58
N TYR A 28 -2.45 0.62 -12.25
CA TYR A 28 -1.79 1.57 -11.36
C TYR A 28 -0.28 1.34 -11.23
N PRO A 29 0.23 0.12 -10.94
CA PRO A 29 1.68 -0.13 -10.89
C PRO A 29 2.43 0.19 -12.19
N LEU A 30 1.77 0.11 -13.35
CA LEU A 30 2.34 0.47 -14.64
C LEU A 30 2.18 1.96 -14.99
N GLY A 31 1.58 2.77 -14.12
CA GLY A 31 1.35 4.19 -14.35
C GLY A 31 0.30 4.51 -15.43
N LEU A 32 -0.53 3.54 -15.81
CA LEU A 32 -1.61 3.73 -16.81
C LEU A 32 -2.78 4.54 -16.24
N ILE A 33 -2.94 4.52 -14.92
CA ILE A 33 -3.95 5.28 -14.19
C ILE A 33 -3.36 5.82 -12.89
N ARG A 34 -3.95 6.90 -12.37
CA ARG A 34 -3.70 7.36 -10.99
C ARG A 34 -4.71 6.71 -10.06
N ALA A 35 -4.23 5.99 -9.06
CA ALA A 35 -5.11 5.37 -8.07
C ALA A 35 -5.78 6.41 -7.16
N TYR A 36 -5.10 7.53 -6.92
CA TYR A 36 -5.53 8.58 -6.00
C TYR A 36 -5.72 9.90 -6.75
N PRO A 37 -6.72 10.71 -6.33
CA PRO A 37 -6.90 12.04 -6.91
C PRO A 37 -5.73 12.96 -6.55
N ALA A 38 -5.44 13.92 -7.42
CA ALA A 38 -4.52 14.99 -7.07
C ALA A 38 -5.08 15.79 -5.87
N PRO A 39 -4.21 16.26 -4.96
CA PRO A 39 -4.62 17.17 -3.90
C PRO A 39 -5.27 18.44 -4.49
N PRO A 40 -6.31 19.00 -3.85
CA PRO A 40 -6.91 20.25 -4.31
C PRO A 40 -5.92 21.41 -4.15
N SER A 41 -6.05 22.47 -4.95
CA SER A 41 -5.14 23.64 -4.89
C SER A 41 -5.03 24.24 -3.48
N ALA A 42 -6.15 24.30 -2.76
CA ALA A 42 -6.16 24.77 -1.37
C ALA A 42 -5.32 23.92 -0.40
N ALA A 43 -5.06 22.65 -0.73
CA ALA A 43 -4.25 21.74 0.05
C ALA A 43 -2.74 21.82 -0.27
N ILE A 44 -2.37 22.57 -1.30
CA ILE A 44 -0.98 22.80 -1.69
C ILE A 44 -0.56 24.26 -1.47
N GLU A 45 -1.53 25.16 -1.31
CA GLU A 45 -1.34 26.57 -1.00
C GLU A 45 -1.24 26.76 0.53
N GLY A 46 -0.06 26.57 1.10
CA GLY A 46 0.17 26.80 2.53
C GLY A 46 1.45 26.15 3.08
N PRO A 47 1.81 26.40 4.34
CA PRO A 47 3.03 25.85 4.96
C PRO A 47 2.93 24.35 5.29
N LEU A 48 1.72 23.76 5.19
CA LEU A 48 1.46 22.31 5.28
C LEU A 48 1.12 21.69 3.92
N GLY A 49 1.42 22.42 2.84
CA GLY A 49 1.08 22.02 1.49
C GLY A 49 2.00 20.93 0.93
N PHE A 50 1.51 20.22 -0.08
CA PHE A 50 2.34 19.30 -0.86
C PHE A 50 3.39 20.08 -1.66
N GLU A 51 4.62 20.09 -1.18
CA GLU A 51 5.73 20.79 -1.84
C GLU A 51 6.24 20.00 -3.05
N ARG A 52 6.41 18.69 -2.90
CA ARG A 52 7.01 17.84 -3.95
C ARG A 52 6.65 16.37 -3.78
N GLU A 53 6.45 15.69 -4.92
CA GLU A 53 6.37 14.24 -4.93
C GLU A 53 7.75 13.62 -4.63
N ILE A 54 7.80 12.62 -3.75
CA ILE A 54 9.03 11.88 -3.46
C ILE A 54 9.15 10.75 -4.48
N GLU A 55 9.88 11.00 -5.57
CA GLU A 55 10.09 10.01 -6.64
C GLU A 55 11.11 8.93 -6.24
N ASP A 56 12.17 9.31 -5.54
CA ASP A 56 13.23 8.39 -5.10
C ASP A 56 13.18 8.17 -3.58
N LEU A 57 12.66 7.00 -3.20
CA LEU A 57 12.61 6.57 -1.80
C LEU A 57 14.01 6.37 -1.21
N ASN A 58 15.02 6.01 -2.01
CA ASN A 58 16.39 5.83 -1.50
C ASN A 58 16.93 7.14 -0.96
N GLY A 59 16.54 8.26 -1.58
CA GLY A 59 16.84 9.60 -1.09
C GLY A 59 16.30 9.90 0.31
N LEU A 60 15.43 9.08 0.91
CA LEU A 60 14.98 9.23 2.30
C LEU A 60 15.85 8.47 3.31
N TYR A 61 16.75 7.60 2.85
CA TYR A 61 17.65 6.88 3.72
C TYR A 61 18.88 7.74 4.03
N ARG A 62 19.52 7.44 5.15
CA ARG A 62 20.68 8.19 5.63
C ARG A 62 21.91 7.81 4.81
N GLU A 63 22.62 8.82 4.31
CA GLU A 63 23.90 8.60 3.65
C GLU A 63 25.00 8.24 4.67
N PRO A 64 26.03 7.44 4.30
CA PRO A 64 27.04 6.97 5.25
C PRO A 64 27.77 8.06 6.04
N ASP A 65 28.00 9.22 5.41
CA ASP A 65 28.72 10.38 5.95
C ASP A 65 27.79 11.49 6.47
N GLU A 66 26.46 11.32 6.36
CA GLU A 66 25.50 12.32 6.81
C GLU A 66 25.40 12.33 8.34
N PRO A 67 25.60 13.48 9.02
CA PRO A 67 25.40 13.58 10.46
C PRO A 67 23.96 13.22 10.82
N LYS A 68 23.77 12.40 11.87
CA LYS A 68 22.43 11.89 12.24
C LYS A 68 21.41 13.03 12.44
N GLN A 69 21.79 14.14 13.08
CA GLN A 69 20.87 15.26 13.28
C GLN A 69 20.41 15.88 11.95
N VAL A 70 21.34 16.08 11.01
CA VAL A 70 21.04 16.60 9.66
C VAL A 70 20.11 15.64 8.92
N TYR A 71 20.38 14.33 9.06
CA TYR A 71 19.54 13.30 8.50
C TYR A 71 18.10 13.36 9.03
N LEU A 72 17.92 13.44 10.36
CA LEU A 72 16.60 13.51 10.97
C LEU A 72 15.82 14.73 10.48
N GLU A 73 16.48 15.90 10.40
CA GLU A 73 15.87 17.13 9.86
C GLU A 73 15.45 16.97 8.40
N ARG A 74 16.34 16.43 7.57
CA ARG A 74 16.06 16.20 6.16
C ARG A 74 14.92 15.21 5.97
N LEU A 75 14.91 14.10 6.72
CA LEU A 75 13.87 13.07 6.64
C LEU A 75 12.50 13.67 7.01
N THR A 76 12.42 14.32 8.17
CA THR A 76 11.18 14.91 8.70
C THR A 76 10.60 15.92 7.71
N LYS A 77 11.43 16.85 7.21
CA LYS A 77 11.01 17.85 6.21
C LYS A 77 10.65 17.24 4.87
N SER A 78 11.42 16.25 4.40
CA SER A 78 11.15 15.61 3.11
C SER A 78 9.83 14.84 3.11
N VAL A 79 9.53 14.14 4.20
CA VAL A 79 8.26 13.42 4.35
C VAL A 79 7.10 14.41 4.49
N ALA A 80 7.26 15.49 5.26
CA ALA A 80 6.26 16.57 5.37
C ALA A 80 5.91 17.15 3.99
N GLY A 81 6.92 17.57 3.22
CA GLY A 81 6.69 18.14 1.89
C GLY A 81 6.16 17.16 0.84
N GLY A 82 6.24 15.85 1.11
CA GLY A 82 5.70 14.78 0.25
C GLY A 82 4.32 14.27 0.65
N MET A 83 3.68 14.89 1.64
CA MET A 83 2.37 14.50 2.14
C MET A 83 1.48 15.73 2.26
N VAL A 84 0.18 15.53 2.06
CA VAL A 84 -0.81 16.58 2.22
C VAL A 84 -1.48 16.44 3.57
N HIS A 85 -1.41 17.51 4.38
CA HIS A 85 -2.30 17.71 5.52
C HIS A 85 -3.37 18.72 5.17
N TYR A 86 -4.53 18.23 4.74
CA TYR A 86 -5.68 19.08 4.44
C TYR A 86 -6.97 18.30 4.70
N TRP A 87 -7.99 18.98 5.20
CA TRP A 87 -9.33 18.42 5.29
C TRP A 87 -10.31 19.32 4.54
N THR A 88 -11.32 18.72 3.92
CA THR A 88 -12.27 19.48 3.10
C THR A 88 -13.18 20.40 3.90
N GLU A 89 -13.31 20.19 5.22
CA GLU A 89 -14.13 21.00 6.12
C GLU A 89 -13.32 21.49 7.34
N GLY A 90 -12.60 22.60 7.16
CA GLY A 90 -11.75 23.18 8.20
C GLY A 90 -10.61 22.23 8.57
N ASP A 91 -10.35 22.07 9.86
CA ASP A 91 -9.24 21.24 10.38
C ASP A 91 -9.69 19.84 10.84
N ARG A 92 -10.79 19.33 10.29
CA ARG A 92 -11.35 18.03 10.68
C ARG A 92 -11.63 17.16 9.48
N TRP A 93 -11.20 15.91 9.56
CA TRP A 93 -11.57 14.87 8.60
C TRP A 93 -13.09 14.66 8.59
N THR A 94 -13.69 14.67 7.40
CA THR A 94 -15.11 14.32 7.19
C THR A 94 -15.29 13.27 6.10
N ALA A 95 -16.53 12.84 5.88
CA ALA A 95 -16.83 11.82 4.89
C ALA A 95 -16.41 12.21 3.46
N SER A 96 -16.33 13.50 3.12
CA SER A 96 -15.85 13.96 1.81
C SER A 96 -14.36 13.70 1.58
N ASP A 97 -13.57 13.54 2.65
CA ASP A 97 -12.14 13.25 2.58
C ASP A 97 -11.83 11.77 2.28
N THR A 98 -12.84 10.90 2.37
CA THR A 98 -12.71 9.45 2.11
C THR A 98 -12.04 9.15 0.78
N ARG A 99 -12.22 10.00 -0.24
CA ARG A 99 -11.60 9.84 -1.57
C ARG A 99 -10.06 9.95 -1.56
N TYR A 100 -9.49 10.56 -0.52
CA TYR A 100 -8.05 10.73 -0.33
C TYR A 100 -7.49 9.72 0.68
N THR A 101 -8.26 9.35 1.70
CA THR A 101 -7.80 8.46 2.78
C THR A 101 -8.05 6.98 2.52
N ARG A 102 -9.13 6.62 1.82
CA ARG A 102 -9.45 5.23 1.49
C ARG A 102 -8.48 4.67 0.45
N ILE A 103 -8.07 3.42 0.66
CA ILE A 103 -7.26 2.71 -0.34
C ILE A 103 -8.07 2.52 -1.62
N SER A 104 -7.51 2.98 -2.74
CA SER A 104 -8.16 2.89 -4.04
C SER A 104 -8.31 1.44 -4.47
N VAL A 105 -9.43 1.14 -5.15
CA VAL A 105 -9.66 -0.18 -5.76
C VAL A 105 -8.58 -0.53 -6.78
N PHE A 106 -7.98 0.49 -7.41
CA PHE A 106 -6.89 0.34 -8.38
C PHE A 106 -5.53 0.12 -7.72
N ASP A 107 -5.34 0.57 -6.48
CA ASP A 107 -4.10 0.31 -5.75
C ASP A 107 -4.12 -1.11 -5.14
N ASN A 108 -5.11 -1.38 -4.30
CA ASN A 108 -5.29 -2.69 -3.70
C ASN A 108 -6.78 -3.00 -3.45
N TYR A 109 -7.41 -3.66 -4.43
CA TYR A 109 -8.83 -4.01 -4.33
C TYR A 109 -9.16 -4.95 -3.15
N VAL A 110 -8.19 -5.71 -2.63
CA VAL A 110 -8.40 -6.57 -1.46
C VAL A 110 -8.62 -5.72 -0.22
N ILE A 111 -7.72 -4.76 0.03
CA ILE A 111 -7.88 -3.80 1.14
C ILE A 111 -9.16 -2.98 0.96
N TRP A 112 -9.42 -2.51 -0.27
CA TRP A 112 -10.64 -1.78 -0.58
C TRP A 112 -11.91 -2.59 -0.24
N LEU A 113 -11.97 -3.88 -0.63
CA LEU A 113 -13.08 -4.76 -0.28
C LEU A 113 -13.21 -4.97 1.23
N LEU A 114 -12.10 -5.21 1.94
CA LEU A 114 -12.10 -5.35 3.40
C LEU A 114 -12.66 -4.09 4.07
N GLY A 115 -12.34 -2.91 3.56
CA GLY A 115 -12.89 -1.63 4.02
C GLY A 115 -14.41 -1.47 3.82
N LEU A 116 -15.05 -2.30 3.00
CA LEU A 116 -16.51 -2.30 2.81
C LEU A 116 -17.23 -3.34 3.69
N LEU A 117 -16.52 -4.33 4.22
CA LEU A 117 -17.12 -5.40 5.01
C LEU A 117 -17.33 -4.93 6.45
N PRO A 118 -18.55 -5.05 7.03
CA PRO A 118 -18.82 -4.57 8.39
C PRO A 118 -17.86 -5.08 9.47
N ALA A 119 -17.41 -6.33 9.34
CA ALA A 119 -16.49 -6.96 10.29
C ALA A 119 -15.06 -6.36 10.28
N TYR A 120 -14.68 -5.67 9.21
CA TYR A 120 -13.33 -5.14 9.00
C TYR A 120 -13.32 -3.63 8.71
N HIS A 121 -14.50 -3.01 8.66
CA HIS A 121 -14.70 -1.65 8.18
C HIS A 121 -13.83 -0.64 8.94
N GLU A 122 -13.88 -0.68 10.28
CA GLU A 122 -13.13 0.26 11.13
C GLU A 122 -11.62 0.19 10.89
N SER A 123 -11.06 -1.01 10.66
CA SER A 123 -9.62 -1.19 10.47
C SER A 123 -9.13 -0.88 9.05
N PHE A 124 -9.98 -0.99 8.03
CA PHE A 124 -9.55 -0.93 6.63
C PHE A 124 -10.13 0.24 5.82
N GLN A 125 -11.19 0.92 6.29
CA GLN A 125 -11.81 2.01 5.53
C GLN A 125 -10.86 3.18 5.26
N ASN A 126 -9.96 3.45 6.20
CA ASN A 126 -8.96 4.52 6.20
C ASN A 126 -7.59 3.94 6.52
N TYR A 127 -7.28 2.78 5.94
CA TYR A 127 -6.04 2.05 6.23
C TYR A 127 -4.80 2.94 6.02
N GLU A 128 -3.86 2.87 6.96
CA GLU A 128 -2.60 3.61 6.91
C GLU A 128 -1.44 2.65 6.70
N PHE A 129 -0.68 2.84 5.61
CA PHE A 129 0.42 1.95 5.26
C PHE A 129 1.63 2.18 6.18
N LEU A 130 2.30 1.11 6.57
CA LEU A 130 3.63 1.13 7.15
C LEU A 130 4.73 1.02 6.09
N THR A 131 4.40 0.53 4.89
CA THR A 131 5.31 0.54 3.75
C THR A 131 5.46 1.98 3.22
N PRO A 132 6.63 2.65 3.38
CA PRO A 132 6.79 4.08 3.09
C PRO A 132 6.39 4.47 1.66
N GLY A 133 6.81 3.67 0.67
CA GLY A 133 6.49 3.94 -0.73
C GLY A 133 5.00 3.91 -1.06
N LYS A 134 4.23 3.05 -0.37
CA LYS A 134 2.77 2.97 -0.56
C LYS A 134 2.06 4.17 0.06
N ALA A 135 2.51 4.59 1.24
CA ALA A 135 1.97 5.77 1.91
C ALA A 135 2.28 7.05 1.13
N LEU A 136 3.53 7.24 0.70
CA LEU A 136 3.96 8.39 -0.09
C LEU A 136 3.32 8.41 -1.48
N GLY A 137 3.17 7.27 -2.14
CA GLY A 137 2.47 7.16 -3.42
C GLY A 137 0.98 7.53 -3.36
N ARG A 138 0.37 7.54 -2.16
CA ARG A 138 -0.96 8.12 -1.92
C ARG A 138 -0.90 9.65 -1.80
N GLY A 139 0.19 10.20 -1.28
CA GLY A 139 0.43 11.63 -1.12
C GLY A 139 -0.50 12.32 -0.10
N TYR A 140 -1.26 11.54 0.67
CA TYR A 140 -2.29 12.04 1.58
C TYR A 140 -2.39 11.14 2.81
N GLY A 141 -2.64 11.72 3.98
CA GLY A 141 -2.82 10.94 5.20
C GLY A 141 -3.12 11.79 6.41
N PHE A 142 -3.43 11.11 7.51
CA PHE A 142 -3.49 11.73 8.84
C PHE A 142 -2.07 12.00 9.36
N CYS A 143 -1.93 12.82 10.39
CA CYS A 143 -0.66 13.00 11.11
C CYS A 143 -0.03 11.65 11.52
N SER A 144 -0.85 10.66 11.89
CA SER A 144 -0.42 9.30 12.18
C SER A 144 0.21 8.58 10.99
N GLN A 145 -0.30 8.78 9.76
CA GLN A 145 0.27 8.21 8.55
C GLN A 145 1.65 8.78 8.29
N VAL A 146 1.79 10.11 8.41
CA VAL A 146 3.04 10.82 8.13
C VAL A 146 4.13 10.40 9.13
N SER A 147 3.77 10.32 10.41
CA SER A 147 4.66 9.80 11.47
C SER A 147 5.01 8.32 11.30
N LYS A 148 4.08 7.48 10.81
CA LYS A 148 4.36 6.08 10.48
C LYS A 148 5.39 5.94 9.35
N ILE A 149 5.43 6.84 8.38
CA ILE A 149 6.44 6.84 7.30
C ILE A 149 7.83 7.06 7.90
N VAL A 150 8.01 8.15 8.65
CA VAL A 150 9.29 8.49 9.31
C VAL A 150 9.74 7.35 10.21
N TYR A 151 8.86 6.88 11.09
CA TYR A 151 9.16 5.76 11.98
C TYR A 151 9.61 4.51 11.22
N SER A 152 8.89 4.13 10.16
CA SER A 152 9.19 2.91 9.40
C SER A 152 10.56 2.98 8.72
N ILE A 153 10.92 4.15 8.18
CA ILE A 153 12.23 4.41 7.55
C ILE A 153 13.37 4.35 8.59
N LEU A 154 13.17 4.92 9.78
CA LEU A 154 14.17 4.87 10.86
C LEU A 154 14.43 3.42 11.32
N ILE A 155 13.36 2.65 11.56
CA ILE A 155 13.47 1.26 12.00
C ILE A 155 14.11 0.37 10.93
N GLU A 156 13.86 0.60 9.64
CA GLU A 156 14.50 -0.14 8.54
C GLU A 156 16.03 0.03 8.52
N GLN A 157 16.52 1.16 9.02
CA GLN A 157 17.95 1.45 9.13
C GLN A 157 18.55 1.05 10.48
N GLY A 158 17.77 0.40 11.34
CA GLY A 158 18.18 0.05 12.70
C GLY A 158 18.33 1.25 13.62
N ILE A 159 17.75 2.40 13.28
CA ILE A 159 17.72 3.58 14.15
C ILE A 159 16.58 3.39 15.16
N GLN A 160 16.93 3.32 16.44
CA GLN A 160 15.95 3.21 17.51
C GLN A 160 15.12 4.49 17.60
N ALA A 161 13.81 4.35 17.51
CA ALA A 161 12.85 5.41 17.63
C ALA A 161 11.58 4.87 18.29
N THR A 162 10.76 5.77 18.82
CA THR A 162 9.42 5.46 19.34
C THR A 162 8.41 6.37 18.68
N ILE A 163 7.33 5.80 18.16
CA ILE A 163 6.20 6.57 17.64
C ILE A 163 5.15 6.72 18.74
N TYR A 164 4.75 7.96 19.01
CA TYR A 164 3.81 8.30 20.06
C TYR A 164 2.55 8.92 19.48
N GLY A 165 1.40 8.56 20.05
CA GLY A 165 0.12 9.22 19.79
C GLY A 165 -0.43 9.87 21.04
N ALA A 166 -1.00 11.05 20.86
CA ALA A 166 -1.87 11.73 21.80
C ALA A 166 -3.25 11.92 21.13
N GLU A 167 -4.20 12.47 21.88
CA GLU A 167 -5.44 12.94 21.27
C GLU A 167 -5.09 13.98 20.20
N GLN A 168 -5.58 13.76 18.97
CA GLN A 168 -5.42 14.65 17.80
C GLN A 168 -4.00 14.79 17.21
N HIS A 169 -2.96 14.13 17.76
CA HIS A 169 -1.61 14.24 17.18
C HIS A 169 -0.75 12.98 17.28
N THR A 170 0.21 12.82 16.37
CA THR A 170 1.16 11.70 16.37
C THR A 170 2.55 12.17 15.96
N ILE A 171 3.55 11.84 16.75
CA ILE A 171 4.96 12.24 16.55
C ILE A 171 5.91 11.04 16.63
N VAL A 172 7.18 11.26 16.31
CA VAL A 172 8.25 10.26 16.48
C VAL A 172 9.35 10.83 17.37
N GLU A 173 9.75 10.11 18.41
CA GLU A 173 10.91 10.46 19.25
C GLU A 173 12.13 9.62 18.86
N VAL A 174 13.29 10.27 18.72
CA VAL A 174 14.58 9.62 18.43
C VAL A 174 15.73 10.40 19.09
N ASP A 175 16.60 9.71 19.82
CA ASP A 175 17.75 10.29 20.53
C ASP A 175 17.39 11.53 21.39
N GLY A 176 16.18 11.57 21.97
CA GLY A 176 15.71 12.72 22.75
C GLY A 176 15.33 13.96 21.91
N ASN A 177 15.09 13.79 20.61
CA ASN A 177 14.44 14.77 19.74
C ASN A 177 13.02 14.31 19.43
N VAL A 178 12.08 15.24 19.41
CA VAL A 178 10.74 15.03 18.85
C VAL A 178 10.77 15.44 17.38
N LEU A 179 10.39 14.51 16.50
CA LEU A 179 10.14 14.74 15.09
C LEU A 179 8.63 14.82 14.89
N ASP A 180 8.19 15.93 14.33
CA ASP A 180 6.82 16.14 13.90
C ASP A 180 6.79 16.27 12.37
N PRO A 181 6.68 15.14 11.65
CA PRO A 181 6.73 15.15 10.20
C PRO A 181 5.42 15.60 9.57
N ASP A 182 4.36 15.80 10.35
CA ASP A 182 3.14 16.41 9.87
C ASP A 182 3.34 17.91 9.59
N TYR A 183 4.20 18.55 10.39
CA TYR A 183 4.58 19.96 10.24
C TYR A 183 6.01 20.15 9.71
N GLY A 184 6.76 19.09 9.46
CA GLY A 184 8.17 19.19 9.08
C GLY A 184 9.07 19.77 10.19
N VAL A 185 8.63 19.72 11.44
CA VAL A 185 9.28 20.36 12.59
C VAL A 185 10.11 19.35 13.39
N ILE A 186 11.24 19.82 13.92
CA ILE A 186 12.02 19.10 14.93
C ILE A 186 12.12 19.95 16.17
N VAL A 187 11.76 19.36 17.30
CA VAL A 187 11.97 19.92 18.62
C VAL A 187 13.14 19.17 19.27
N PRO A 188 14.30 19.82 19.50
CA PRO A 188 15.51 19.19 20.04
C PRO A 188 15.43 19.00 21.56
N TYR A 189 14.29 18.50 22.03
CA TYR A 189 14.01 18.18 23.42
C TYR A 189 13.24 16.86 23.50
N PRO A 190 13.44 16.08 24.58
CA PRO A 190 12.70 14.84 24.76
C PRO A 190 11.23 15.14 24.98
N LEU A 191 10.35 14.24 24.53
CA LEU A 191 8.90 14.41 24.61
C LEU A 191 8.45 14.64 26.05
N ALA A 192 9.05 13.93 27.00
CA ALA A 192 8.75 14.06 28.43
C ALA A 192 9.08 15.44 29.03
N LEU A 193 9.94 16.24 28.38
CA LEU A 193 10.19 17.62 28.76
C LEU A 193 9.15 18.56 28.13
N VAL A 194 8.84 18.35 26.85
CA VAL A 194 7.83 19.12 26.12
C VAL A 194 6.43 18.92 26.74
N GLU A 195 6.11 17.72 27.21
CA GLU A 195 4.84 17.42 27.89
C GLU A 195 4.65 18.23 29.18
N LYS A 196 5.75 18.52 29.90
CA LYS A 196 5.70 19.30 31.14
C LYS A 196 5.65 20.81 30.90
N ASP A 197 6.18 21.25 29.77
CA ASP A 197 6.20 22.64 29.37
C ASP A 197 5.99 22.75 27.84
N PRO A 198 4.73 22.72 27.38
CA PRO A 198 4.40 22.82 25.97
C PRO A 198 4.87 24.11 25.30
N SER A 199 5.16 25.18 26.07
CA SER A 199 5.67 26.44 25.51
C SER A 199 7.05 26.32 24.86
N ILE A 200 7.77 25.22 25.12
CA ILE A 200 9.03 24.88 24.43
C ILE A 200 8.84 24.84 22.91
N ILE A 201 7.66 24.46 22.42
CA ILE A 201 7.41 24.29 20.99
C ILE A 201 7.24 25.62 20.24
N ASP A 202 6.91 26.72 20.93
CA ASP A 202 6.46 27.99 20.32
C ASP A 202 7.41 28.48 19.22
N SER A 203 8.71 28.48 19.51
CA SER A 203 9.73 28.95 18.57
C SER A 203 9.94 28.01 17.38
N TYR A 204 9.60 26.73 17.50
CA TYR A 204 9.77 25.73 16.45
C TYR A 204 8.58 25.68 15.49
N TYR A 205 7.42 26.14 15.93
CA TYR A 205 6.19 26.21 15.15
C TYR A 205 5.81 27.65 14.78
N SER A 206 6.78 28.57 14.69
CA SER A 206 6.51 29.97 14.34
C SER A 206 5.86 30.14 12.97
N ASP A 207 6.07 29.22 12.05
CA ASP A 207 5.43 29.24 10.72
C ASP A 207 3.98 28.69 10.76
N TYR A 208 3.56 28.18 11.92
CA TYR A 208 2.27 27.54 12.19
C TYR A 208 1.54 28.19 13.38
N GLU A 209 1.70 29.51 13.57
CA GLU A 209 1.11 30.24 14.71
C GLU A 209 -0.39 29.97 14.93
N SER A 210 -1.17 29.80 13.85
CA SER A 210 -2.60 29.49 13.94
C SER A 210 -2.89 28.12 14.56
N MET A 211 -1.94 27.20 14.51
CA MET A 211 -2.04 25.83 15.02
C MET A 211 -1.50 25.67 16.44
N LEU A 212 -0.76 26.67 16.95
CA LEU A 212 -0.18 26.63 18.30
C LEU A 212 -1.18 26.29 19.41
N PRO A 213 -2.44 26.80 19.43
CA PRO A 213 -3.39 26.41 20.46
C PRO A 213 -3.71 24.92 20.47
N LEU A 214 -3.87 24.31 19.28
CA LEU A 214 -4.12 22.88 19.13
C LEU A 214 -2.87 22.05 19.47
N LEU A 215 -1.70 22.54 19.08
CA LEU A 215 -0.43 21.89 19.40
C LEU A 215 -0.13 21.95 20.91
N HIS A 216 -0.39 23.06 21.59
CA HIS A 216 -0.28 23.16 23.05
C HIS A 216 -1.21 22.19 23.76
N GLU A 217 -2.44 22.05 23.27
CA GLU A 217 -3.36 21.05 23.76
C GLU A 217 -2.77 19.65 23.57
N ALA A 218 -2.39 19.27 22.35
CA ALA A 218 -1.85 17.93 22.07
C ALA A 218 -0.56 17.61 22.87
N TYR A 219 0.40 18.54 22.90
CA TYR A 219 1.67 18.36 23.62
C TYR A 219 1.49 18.37 25.13
N GLY A 220 0.48 19.05 25.67
CA GLY A 220 0.16 19.04 27.11
C GLY A 220 -0.58 17.80 27.61
N GLN A 221 -0.91 16.84 26.74
CA GLN A 221 -1.58 15.59 27.11
C GLN A 221 -0.60 14.42 27.31
N PRO A 222 -1.02 13.34 27.99
CA PRO A 222 -0.22 12.13 28.08
C PRO A 222 -0.04 11.44 26.71
N TRP A 223 1.21 11.10 26.39
CA TRP A 223 1.57 10.41 25.15
C TRP A 223 1.70 8.89 25.34
N HIS A 224 1.22 8.13 24.35
CA HIS A 224 1.25 6.67 24.38
C HIS A 224 2.00 6.12 23.16
N ALA A 225 2.91 5.18 23.39
CA ALA A 225 3.58 4.49 22.30
C ALA A 225 2.56 3.70 21.46
N LEU A 226 2.55 3.89 20.14
CA LEU A 226 1.57 3.25 19.25
C LEU A 226 1.89 1.78 18.95
N GLY A 227 3.08 1.30 19.30
CA GLY A 227 3.46 -0.10 19.16
C GLY A 227 4.96 -0.34 19.31
N THR A 228 5.38 -1.55 18.98
CA THR A 228 6.77 -1.99 19.04
C THR A 228 7.35 -2.18 17.64
N PRO A 229 8.69 -2.13 17.47
CA PRO A 229 9.33 -2.43 16.18
C PRO A 229 8.88 -3.78 15.58
N GLU A 230 8.73 -4.80 16.42
CA GLU A 230 8.25 -6.14 16.02
C GLU A 230 6.80 -6.11 15.55
N GLY A 231 5.92 -5.39 16.26
CA GLY A 231 4.53 -5.20 15.85
C GLY A 231 4.41 -4.54 14.48
N PHE A 232 5.21 -3.49 14.24
CA PHE A 232 5.27 -2.81 12.96
C PHE A 232 5.83 -3.71 11.84
N GLN A 233 6.85 -4.52 12.12
CA GLN A 233 7.36 -5.53 11.18
C GLN A 233 6.29 -6.56 10.81
N ASN A 234 5.52 -7.05 11.78
CA ASN A 234 4.43 -7.99 11.53
C ASN A 234 3.34 -7.39 10.64
N ILE A 235 2.97 -6.12 10.86
CA ILE A 235 2.00 -5.42 10.01
C ILE A 235 2.56 -5.23 8.59
N ARG A 236 3.83 -4.85 8.41
CA ARG A 236 4.46 -4.77 7.06
C ARG A 236 4.49 -6.12 6.36
N ALA A 237 4.74 -7.22 7.09
CA ALA A 237 4.66 -8.56 6.52
C ALA A 237 3.23 -8.87 6.05
N TYR A 238 2.22 -8.45 6.82
CA TYR A 238 0.81 -8.58 6.43
C TYR A 238 0.46 -7.73 5.19
N GLU A 239 0.94 -6.48 5.10
CA GLU A 239 0.80 -5.64 3.90
C GLU A 239 1.37 -6.33 2.66
N THR A 240 2.55 -6.95 2.80
CA THR A 240 3.18 -7.72 1.71
C THR A 240 2.30 -8.90 1.26
N VAL A 241 1.63 -9.58 2.18
CA VAL A 241 0.68 -10.65 1.85
C VAL A 241 -0.52 -10.10 1.07
N LEU A 242 -1.12 -9.00 1.53
CA LEU A 242 -2.26 -8.37 0.83
C LEU A 242 -1.86 -7.85 -0.55
N GLU A 243 -0.66 -7.31 -0.69
CA GLU A 243 -0.10 -6.84 -1.95
C GLU A 243 0.14 -7.99 -2.93
N ARG A 244 0.49 -9.18 -2.45
CA ARG A 244 0.59 -10.39 -3.29
C ARG A 244 -0.78 -10.97 -3.63
N LEU A 245 -1.70 -10.97 -2.68
CA LEU A 245 -3.02 -11.60 -2.82
C LEU A 245 -3.85 -10.98 -3.94
N LYS A 246 -3.69 -9.68 -4.22
CA LYS A 246 -4.40 -9.01 -5.31
C LYS A 246 -4.08 -9.58 -6.70
N TRP A 247 -2.94 -10.26 -6.87
CA TRP A 247 -2.56 -10.87 -8.15
C TRP A 247 -3.10 -12.28 -8.34
N LEU A 248 -3.51 -12.96 -7.27
CA LEU A 248 -3.87 -14.38 -7.32
C LEU A 248 -5.13 -14.65 -8.17
N PRO A 249 -6.25 -13.89 -8.03
CA PRO A 249 -7.44 -14.12 -8.83
C PRO A 249 -7.26 -13.99 -10.35
N PRO A 250 -6.66 -12.91 -10.91
CA PRO A 250 -6.49 -12.80 -12.36
C PRO A 250 -5.57 -13.91 -12.92
N VAL A 251 -4.49 -14.26 -12.21
CA VAL A 251 -3.58 -15.34 -12.61
C VAL A 251 -4.28 -16.70 -12.58
N THR A 252 -5.12 -16.95 -11.58
CA THR A 252 -5.86 -18.21 -11.47
C THR A 252 -6.88 -18.37 -12.60
N LEU A 253 -7.60 -17.28 -12.95
CA LEU A 253 -8.55 -17.29 -14.08
C LEU A 253 -7.84 -17.60 -15.40
N LEU A 254 -6.68 -16.99 -15.64
CA LEU A 254 -5.84 -17.27 -16.81
C LEU A 254 -5.41 -18.75 -16.84
N ALA A 255 -4.89 -19.26 -15.73
CA ALA A 255 -4.41 -20.64 -15.65
C ALA A 255 -5.53 -21.67 -15.90
N ILE A 256 -6.69 -21.49 -15.27
CA ILE A 256 -7.87 -22.34 -15.50
C ILE A 256 -8.35 -22.23 -16.95
N GLY A 257 -8.35 -21.02 -17.51
CA GLY A 257 -8.72 -20.77 -18.90
C GLY A 257 -7.81 -21.51 -19.90
N VAL A 258 -6.49 -21.47 -19.68
CA VAL A 258 -5.50 -22.21 -20.48
C VAL A 258 -5.73 -23.72 -20.40
N LEU A 259 -6.00 -24.24 -19.20
CA LEU A 259 -6.26 -25.67 -19.01
C LEU A 259 -7.51 -26.13 -19.77
N PHE A 260 -8.60 -25.37 -19.73
CA PHE A 260 -9.83 -25.72 -20.44
C PHE A 260 -9.73 -25.53 -21.96
N ALA A 261 -9.00 -24.51 -22.44
CA ALA A 261 -8.74 -24.32 -23.87
C ALA A 261 -7.80 -25.41 -24.43
N GLY A 262 -6.76 -25.78 -23.68
CA GLY A 262 -5.76 -26.78 -24.08
C GLY A 262 -6.20 -28.23 -23.90
N GLY A 263 -7.12 -28.52 -22.98
CA GLY A 263 -7.65 -29.87 -22.74
C GLY A 263 -8.34 -30.49 -23.96
N GLY A 264 -8.91 -29.67 -24.85
CA GLY A 264 -9.50 -30.12 -26.13
C GLY A 264 -8.48 -30.60 -27.17
N LEU A 265 -7.18 -30.35 -26.98
CA LEU A 265 -6.12 -30.81 -27.88
C LEU A 265 -5.63 -32.23 -27.56
N ARG A 266 -5.88 -32.75 -26.35
CA ARG A 266 -5.43 -34.11 -25.94
C ARG A 266 -6.35 -35.25 -26.41
N GLY A 267 -7.52 -34.95 -26.96
CA GLY A 267 -8.49 -35.93 -27.47
C GLY A 267 -8.29 -36.37 -28.92
N ARG A 268 -7.30 -35.83 -29.64
CA ARG A 268 -6.96 -36.23 -31.02
C ARG A 268 -5.73 -37.13 -31.05
N ARG A 269 -5.81 -38.33 -30.48
CA ARG A 269 -5.05 -39.45 -31.04
C ARG A 269 -5.96 -40.13 -32.06
N PRO A 270 -5.64 -40.15 -33.37
CA PRO A 270 -6.28 -41.13 -34.22
C PRO A 270 -5.88 -42.50 -33.66
N PHE A 271 -6.88 -43.32 -33.37
CA PHE A 271 -6.64 -44.74 -33.13
C PHE A 271 -6.17 -45.27 -34.47
N ASP A 272 -4.86 -45.35 -34.66
CA ASP A 272 -4.27 -45.94 -35.85
C ASP A 272 -4.78 -47.37 -35.94
N SER A 273 -5.47 -47.62 -37.06
CA SER A 273 -5.86 -48.88 -37.64
C SER A 273 -5.30 -50.14 -36.96
N VAL A 274 -6.21 -50.97 -36.44
CA VAL A 274 -5.98 -52.38 -36.15
C VAL A 274 -5.29 -53.04 -37.35
N PRO A 275 -4.14 -53.74 -37.19
CA PRO A 275 -3.55 -54.49 -38.29
C PRO A 275 -4.51 -55.60 -38.71
N LYS A 276 -4.83 -55.66 -40.00
CA LYS A 276 -5.48 -56.82 -40.61
C LYS A 276 -4.53 -58.02 -40.52
N ILE A 277 -4.58 -58.78 -39.43
CA ILE A 277 -4.01 -60.12 -39.34
C ILE A 277 -5.19 -61.06 -39.20
N PHE A 278 -5.67 -61.58 -40.33
CA PHE A 278 -6.23 -62.93 -40.52
C PHE A 278 -6.76 -63.03 -41.95
N THR A 279 -5.85 -63.12 -42.91
CA THR A 279 -6.11 -63.77 -44.20
C THR A 279 -5.85 -65.26 -44.01
N PHE A 280 -6.90 -66.06 -43.79
CA PHE A 280 -6.83 -67.50 -43.99
C PHE A 280 -7.20 -67.81 -45.44
N GLY A 281 -6.18 -67.83 -46.31
CA GLY A 281 -6.26 -68.52 -47.58
C GLY A 281 -5.91 -69.99 -47.37
N ARG A 282 -6.87 -70.89 -47.62
CA ARG A 282 -6.58 -72.32 -47.80
C ARG A 282 -7.34 -72.79 -49.04
N SER A 283 -6.65 -72.81 -50.17
CA SER A 283 -7.03 -73.60 -51.33
C SER A 283 -5.91 -74.58 -51.69
N SER A 284 -6.32 -75.65 -52.37
CA SER A 284 -5.58 -76.74 -53.00
C SER A 284 -5.44 -78.04 -52.19
N ASP A 285 -6.44 -78.90 -52.38
CA ASP A 285 -6.35 -80.23 -53.01
C ASP A 285 -5.09 -81.08 -52.84
N ARG A 286 -5.32 -82.33 -52.40
CA ARG A 286 -4.94 -83.55 -53.13
C ARG A 286 -5.62 -84.80 -52.53
N GLY A 287 -6.39 -85.50 -53.37
CA GLY A 287 -6.35 -86.96 -53.50
C GLY A 287 -7.44 -87.80 -52.80
N ALA A 288 -8.51 -88.10 -53.53
CA ALA A 288 -8.85 -89.45 -54.05
C ALA A 288 -10.16 -89.36 -54.86
#